data_AF-A0A9E3P3Z4-F1
#
_entry.id   AF-A0A9E3P3Z4-F1
#
_cell.length_a   1.000
_cell.length_b   1.000
_cell.length_c   1.000
_cell.angle_alpha   90.00
_cell.angle_beta   90.00
_cell.angle_gamma   90.00
#
_symmetry.space_group_name_H-M   'P 1'
#
loop_
_entity.id
_entity.type
_entity.pdbx_description
1 polymer ?
#
loop_
_entity_poly.entity_id
_entity_poly.type
_entity_poly.pdbx_seq_one_letter_code
_entity_poly.pdbx_strand_id
1 'polypeptide(L)'
;MANARRAFTDDDYVAIGRSYFRSPTLRFASVIARLLFSPIDFYRWLTKPRQGVGNQMFTCITTSLREVDASTIEIELQIPEGFAMCRDFFVVTKGNLIEMPRLTGAPEAQVELIEIPRGARYRILVPQGGAALRRLRRLFAWPFALRAAAGELKEAHETLQERYEQLEEARLKLDRQATQLRTAHTVSQLIHGDVDLDRTLEAITRALVDEAGFVGARVEVATEVEGTAIERSATRGREGDAMTRILQGRAGRRIGELRVVPRVDANRAEFDDLLAFIVPTITMALENALSYEALEGYQKGLEQRVAERTAELSQAHDELAETVNHLEEAKQARDRI
;
A
#
# COMPACT_ATOMS: atom_id res chain seq x y z
N MET A 1 -3.43 -9.61 -25.69
CA MET A 1 -2.58 -9.73 -26.90
C MET A 1 -3.23 -9.16 -28.16
N ALA A 2 -4.48 -8.66 -28.14
CA ALA A 2 -5.17 -8.17 -29.34
C ALA A 2 -4.39 -7.14 -30.21
N ASN A 3 -3.54 -6.32 -29.58
CA ASN A 3 -2.73 -5.33 -30.30
C ASN A 3 -1.54 -5.95 -31.06
N ALA A 4 -1.04 -7.10 -30.62
CA ALA A 4 0.15 -7.74 -31.18
C ALA A 4 -0.16 -8.43 -32.53
N ARG A 5 -1.40 -8.84 -32.78
CA ARG A 5 -1.81 -9.53 -34.01
C ARG A 5 -1.65 -8.70 -35.28
N ARG A 6 -1.50 -7.38 -35.16
CA ARG A 6 -1.17 -6.51 -36.29
C ARG A 6 0.27 -6.70 -36.79
N ALA A 7 1.15 -7.23 -35.93
CA ALA A 7 2.58 -7.38 -36.21
C ALA A 7 3.01 -8.85 -36.35
N PHE A 8 2.20 -9.81 -35.89
CA PHE A 8 2.54 -11.23 -35.86
C PHE A 8 1.49 -12.08 -36.57
N THR A 9 1.98 -13.04 -37.36
CA THR A 9 1.17 -14.07 -38.01
C THR A 9 0.89 -15.23 -37.04
N ASP A 10 -0.04 -16.12 -37.41
CA ASP A 10 -0.30 -17.33 -36.62
C ASP A 10 0.97 -18.22 -36.53
N ASP A 11 1.79 -18.27 -37.57
CA ASP A 11 3.06 -19.02 -37.57
C ASP A 11 4.07 -18.40 -36.61
N ASP A 12 4.10 -17.07 -36.48
CA ASP A 12 4.93 -16.38 -35.49
C ASP A 12 4.51 -16.73 -34.07
N TYR A 13 3.20 -16.74 -33.78
CA TYR A 13 2.68 -17.16 -32.48
C TYR A 13 3.01 -18.62 -32.15
N VAL A 14 2.89 -19.52 -33.14
CA VAL A 14 3.32 -20.92 -32.99
C VAL A 14 4.83 -20.98 -32.72
N ALA A 15 5.64 -20.22 -33.43
CA ALA A 15 7.08 -20.16 -33.21
C ALA A 15 7.45 -19.62 -31.81
N ILE A 16 6.74 -18.60 -31.33
CA ILE A 16 6.88 -18.06 -29.97
C ILE A 16 6.62 -19.17 -28.94
N GLY A 17 5.53 -19.92 -29.06
CA GLY A 17 5.24 -21.06 -28.19
C GLY A 17 6.36 -22.12 -28.23
N ARG A 18 6.82 -22.48 -29.43
CA ARG A 18 7.92 -23.46 -29.57
C ARG A 18 9.22 -22.97 -28.92
N SER A 19 9.50 -21.68 -28.98
CA SER A 19 10.73 -21.11 -28.42
C SER A 19 10.82 -21.24 -26.90
N TYR A 20 9.67 -21.20 -26.21
CA TYR A 20 9.60 -21.38 -24.75
C TYR A 20 10.27 -22.70 -24.32
N PHE A 21 9.90 -23.80 -24.97
CA PHE A 21 10.43 -25.14 -24.70
C PHE A 21 11.85 -25.40 -25.22
N ARG A 22 12.38 -24.51 -26.06
CA ARG A 22 13.78 -24.53 -26.54
C ARG A 22 14.73 -23.76 -25.63
N SER A 23 14.21 -23.04 -24.64
CA SER A 23 15.00 -22.22 -23.74
C SER A 23 16.02 -23.08 -22.95
N PRO A 24 17.26 -22.57 -22.75
CA PRO A 24 18.29 -23.30 -22.00
C PRO A 24 17.89 -23.67 -20.56
N THR A 25 17.06 -22.85 -19.91
CA THR A 25 16.59 -23.06 -18.54
C THR A 25 15.71 -24.30 -18.40
N LEU A 26 14.91 -24.62 -19.42
CA LEU A 26 14.09 -25.83 -19.44
C LEU A 26 14.87 -27.11 -19.82
N ARG A 27 16.16 -27.00 -20.19
CA ARG A 27 16.99 -28.19 -20.47
C ARG A 27 17.14 -29.09 -19.25
N PHE A 28 17.24 -28.50 -18.06
CA PHE A 28 17.30 -29.27 -16.81
C PHE A 28 16.01 -30.06 -16.57
N ALA A 29 14.86 -29.37 -16.69
CA ALA A 29 13.54 -30.00 -16.62
C ALA A 29 13.37 -31.11 -17.68
N SER A 30 13.98 -30.96 -18.87
CA SER A 30 13.96 -31.98 -19.92
C SER A 30 14.66 -33.28 -19.50
N VAL A 31 15.75 -33.22 -18.71
CA VAL A 31 16.46 -34.42 -18.23
C VAL A 31 15.57 -35.22 -17.28
N ILE A 32 14.95 -34.52 -16.32
CA ILE A 32 14.00 -35.12 -15.37
C ILE A 32 12.77 -35.65 -16.11
N ALA A 33 12.19 -34.85 -17.01
CA ALA A 33 11.01 -35.22 -17.78
C ALA A 33 11.25 -36.49 -18.62
N ARG A 34 12.41 -36.55 -19.30
CA ARG A 34 12.91 -37.75 -19.98
C ARG A 34 12.91 -38.96 -19.06
N LEU A 35 13.45 -38.85 -17.85
CA LEU A 35 13.60 -39.98 -16.93
C LEU A 35 12.26 -40.49 -16.40
N LEU A 36 11.34 -39.58 -16.11
CA LEU A 36 10.09 -39.91 -15.40
C LEU A 36 8.91 -40.20 -16.31
N PHE A 37 8.84 -39.60 -17.50
CA PHE A 37 7.62 -39.61 -18.31
C PHE A 37 7.84 -40.15 -19.72
N SER A 38 6.84 -40.89 -20.22
CA SER A 38 6.66 -41.00 -21.67
C SER A 38 6.06 -39.70 -22.22
N PRO A 39 6.12 -39.44 -23.54
CA PRO A 39 5.50 -38.26 -24.13
C PRO A 39 4.02 -38.07 -23.71
N ILE A 40 3.21 -39.13 -23.77
CA ILE A 40 1.79 -39.10 -23.37
C ILE A 40 1.66 -38.88 -21.86
N ASP A 41 2.47 -39.56 -21.04
CA ASP A 41 2.43 -39.36 -19.59
C ASP A 41 2.80 -37.92 -19.20
N PHE A 42 3.65 -37.27 -19.97
CA PHE A 42 4.02 -35.88 -19.76
C PHE A 42 2.84 -34.93 -20.05
N TYR A 43 2.07 -35.15 -21.13
CA TYR A 43 0.82 -34.42 -21.36
C TYR A 43 -0.20 -34.68 -20.24
N ARG A 44 -0.36 -35.93 -19.79
CA ARG A 44 -1.25 -36.28 -18.66
C ARG A 44 -0.87 -35.54 -17.38
N TRP A 45 0.42 -35.51 -17.06
CA TRP A 45 0.92 -34.82 -15.89
C TRP A 45 0.67 -33.32 -15.95
N LEU A 46 0.93 -32.68 -17.10
CA LEU A 46 0.75 -31.24 -17.29
C LEU A 46 -0.72 -30.82 -17.18
N THR A 47 -1.62 -31.66 -17.71
CA THR A 47 -3.08 -31.39 -17.78
C THR A 47 -3.86 -31.87 -16.56
N LYS A 48 -3.20 -32.51 -15.59
CA LYS A 48 -3.87 -33.09 -14.41
C LYS A 48 -4.67 -32.01 -13.66
N PRO A 49 -6.00 -32.19 -13.48
CA PRO A 49 -6.83 -31.20 -12.79
C PRO A 49 -6.28 -30.86 -11.41
N ARG A 50 -6.17 -29.57 -11.09
CA ARG A 50 -5.70 -29.00 -9.80
C ARG A 50 -4.27 -29.33 -9.36
N GLN A 51 -3.56 -30.23 -10.04
CA GLN A 51 -2.23 -30.69 -9.64
C GLN A 51 -1.16 -30.53 -10.75
N GLY A 52 -1.58 -30.40 -12.00
CA GLY A 52 -0.68 -30.21 -13.12
C GLY A 52 -0.14 -28.78 -13.20
N VAL A 53 1.13 -28.64 -13.59
CA VAL A 53 1.80 -27.33 -13.74
C VAL A 53 1.05 -26.40 -14.69
N GLY A 54 0.38 -26.94 -15.72
CA GLY A 54 -0.43 -26.14 -16.63
C GLY A 54 -1.59 -25.42 -15.95
N ASN A 55 -2.28 -26.08 -15.01
CA ASN A 55 -3.38 -25.49 -14.26
C ASN A 55 -2.91 -24.50 -13.18
N GLN A 56 -1.66 -24.61 -12.72
CA GLN A 56 -1.06 -23.65 -11.78
C GLN A 56 -0.66 -22.34 -12.49
N MET A 57 -0.23 -22.43 -13.75
CA MET A 57 0.19 -21.26 -14.53
C MET A 57 -0.97 -20.38 -15.00
N PHE A 58 -2.17 -20.97 -15.19
CA PHE A 58 -3.34 -20.24 -15.70
C PHE A 58 -4.59 -20.57 -14.89
N THR A 59 -4.94 -19.69 -13.95
CA THR A 59 -6.13 -19.85 -13.08
C THR A 59 -7.46 -19.65 -13.81
N CYS A 60 -7.44 -18.98 -14.97
CA CYS A 60 -8.63 -18.67 -15.77
C CYS A 60 -8.91 -19.70 -16.88
N ILE A 61 -8.29 -20.88 -16.84
CA ILE A 61 -8.46 -21.92 -17.86
C ILE A 61 -8.72 -23.27 -17.18
N THR A 62 -9.79 -23.93 -17.59
CA THR A 62 -10.06 -25.32 -17.23
C THR A 62 -9.50 -26.22 -18.32
N THR A 63 -8.62 -27.13 -17.94
CA THR A 63 -8.00 -28.09 -18.86
C THR A 63 -8.60 -29.48 -18.67
N SER A 64 -8.98 -30.14 -19.76
CA SER A 64 -9.33 -31.56 -19.76
C SER A 64 -8.55 -32.30 -20.85
N LEU A 65 -8.13 -33.54 -20.53
CA LEU A 65 -7.46 -34.42 -21.48
C LEU A 65 -8.31 -35.67 -21.70
N ARG A 66 -8.48 -36.05 -22.96
CA ARG A 66 -9.14 -37.27 -23.41
C ARG A 66 -8.19 -38.07 -24.30
N GLU A 67 -8.08 -39.36 -24.06
CA GLU A 67 -7.31 -40.24 -24.94
C GLU A 67 -8.23 -40.79 -26.03
N VAL A 68 -7.87 -40.55 -27.28
CA VAL A 68 -8.62 -41.04 -28.44
C VAL A 68 -8.12 -42.43 -28.82
N ASP A 69 -6.80 -42.62 -28.84
CA ASP A 69 -6.14 -43.89 -29.10
C ASP A 69 -4.72 -43.92 -28.48
N ALA A 70 -3.92 -44.94 -28.79
CA ALA A 70 -2.58 -45.14 -28.24
C ALA A 70 -1.53 -44.08 -28.63
N SER A 71 -1.81 -43.25 -29.64
CA SER A 71 -0.95 -42.18 -30.13
C SER A 71 -1.65 -40.82 -30.21
N THR A 72 -2.98 -40.79 -30.09
CA THR A 72 -3.77 -39.57 -30.24
C THR A 72 -4.41 -39.19 -28.92
N ILE A 73 -4.16 -37.96 -28.50
CA ILE A 73 -4.84 -37.34 -27.36
C ILE A 73 -5.56 -36.07 -27.81
N GLU A 74 -6.61 -35.74 -27.08
CA GLU A 74 -7.32 -34.47 -27.20
C GLU A 74 -7.18 -33.70 -25.90
N ILE A 75 -6.73 -32.45 -26.01
CA ILE A 75 -6.70 -31.52 -24.88
C ILE A 75 -7.71 -30.42 -25.18
N GLU A 76 -8.66 -30.21 -24.28
CA GLU A 76 -9.56 -29.06 -24.33
C GLU A 76 -9.17 -28.05 -23.28
N LEU A 77 -9.08 -26.79 -23.71
CA LEU A 77 -8.92 -25.63 -22.85
C LEU A 77 -10.21 -24.83 -22.91
N GLN A 78 -10.90 -24.70 -21.78
CA GLN A 78 -12.14 -23.93 -21.66
C GLN A 78 -11.93 -22.72 -20.76
N ILE A 79 -12.43 -21.58 -21.21
CA ILE A 79 -12.41 -20.32 -20.47
C ILE A 79 -13.75 -20.19 -19.71
N PRO A 80 -13.73 -20.13 -18.36
CA PRO A 80 -14.92 -19.93 -17.55
C PRO A 80 -15.68 -18.65 -17.90
N GLU A 81 -16.93 -18.56 -17.44
CA GLU A 81 -17.71 -17.33 -17.56
C GLU A 81 -17.03 -16.13 -16.88
N GLY A 82 -17.20 -14.94 -17.45
CA GLY A 82 -16.57 -13.70 -16.96
C GLY A 82 -15.19 -13.39 -17.55
N PHE A 83 -14.55 -14.30 -18.28
CA PHE A 83 -13.27 -14.04 -18.95
C PHE A 83 -13.41 -13.90 -20.46
N ALA A 84 -12.64 -12.95 -21.04
CA ALA A 84 -12.60 -12.74 -22.48
C ALA A 84 -11.70 -13.77 -23.18
N MET A 85 -12.16 -14.28 -24.32
CA MET A 85 -11.40 -15.23 -25.12
C MET A 85 -10.20 -14.56 -25.81
N CYS A 86 -9.02 -15.15 -25.68
CA CYS A 86 -7.80 -14.70 -26.36
C CYS A 86 -7.36 -15.77 -27.37
N ARG A 87 -7.66 -15.59 -28.66
CA ARG A 87 -7.26 -16.56 -29.70
C ARG A 87 -5.75 -16.73 -29.77
N ASP A 88 -4.99 -15.65 -29.67
CA ASP A 88 -3.53 -15.67 -29.79
C ASP A 88 -2.90 -16.55 -28.71
N PHE A 89 -3.49 -16.57 -27.51
CA PHE A 89 -3.07 -17.50 -26.45
C PHE A 89 -3.18 -18.95 -26.94
N PHE A 90 -4.30 -19.34 -27.55
CA PHE A 90 -4.49 -20.70 -28.04
C PHE A 90 -3.53 -21.08 -29.17
N VAL A 91 -3.18 -20.13 -30.04
CA VAL A 91 -2.19 -20.33 -31.10
C VAL A 91 -0.77 -20.50 -30.52
N VAL A 92 -0.40 -19.69 -29.52
CA VAL A 92 0.87 -19.89 -28.78
C VAL A 92 0.90 -21.24 -28.08
N THR A 93 -0.20 -21.63 -27.43
CA THR A 93 -0.32 -22.94 -26.78
C THR A 93 -0.21 -24.09 -27.78
N LYS A 94 -0.68 -23.94 -29.02
CA LYS A 94 -0.43 -24.92 -30.10
C LYS A 94 1.08 -25.15 -30.29
N GLY A 95 1.87 -24.08 -30.36
CA GLY A 95 3.33 -24.15 -30.46
C GLY A 95 3.97 -24.89 -29.28
N ASN A 96 3.51 -24.60 -28.06
CA ASN A 96 3.93 -25.31 -26.85
C ASN A 96 3.67 -26.82 -26.98
N LEU A 97 2.46 -27.20 -27.38
CA LEU A 97 2.03 -28.60 -27.50
C LEU A 97 2.78 -29.35 -28.61
N ILE A 98 3.19 -28.68 -29.69
CA ILE A 98 4.03 -29.28 -30.76
C ILE A 98 5.42 -29.65 -30.23
N GLU A 99 6.06 -28.73 -29.51
CA GLU A 99 7.45 -28.88 -29.07
C GLU A 99 7.59 -29.81 -27.86
N MET A 100 6.52 -29.93 -27.07
CA MET A 100 6.51 -30.62 -25.78
C MET A 100 7.15 -32.04 -25.76
N PRO A 101 6.92 -32.93 -26.73
CA PRO A 101 7.51 -34.27 -26.69
C PRO A 101 9.04 -34.27 -26.76
N ARG A 102 9.67 -33.21 -27.29
CA ARG A 102 11.13 -33.08 -27.32
C ARG A 102 11.75 -32.99 -25.93
N LEU A 103 11.00 -32.51 -24.95
CA LEU A 103 11.43 -32.56 -23.56
C LEU A 103 11.65 -33.99 -23.10
N THR A 104 10.83 -34.94 -23.56
CA THR A 104 10.98 -36.38 -23.28
C THR A 104 11.91 -37.12 -24.25
N GLY A 105 12.50 -36.40 -25.22
CA GLY A 105 13.38 -36.96 -26.25
C GLY A 105 12.65 -37.58 -27.45
N ALA A 106 11.34 -37.37 -27.59
CA ALA A 106 10.58 -37.78 -28.76
C ALA A 106 10.58 -36.69 -29.86
N PRO A 107 10.27 -37.04 -31.12
CA PRO A 107 10.02 -36.06 -32.18
C PRO A 107 8.85 -35.13 -31.83
N GLU A 108 8.72 -34.02 -32.55
CA GLU A 108 7.61 -33.08 -32.36
C GLU A 108 6.25 -33.75 -32.61
N ALA A 109 5.24 -33.36 -31.85
CA ALA A 109 3.87 -33.81 -32.08
C ALA A 109 3.23 -33.04 -33.23
N GLN A 110 2.31 -33.69 -33.94
CA GLN A 110 1.42 -32.98 -34.86
C GLN A 110 0.21 -32.52 -34.06
N VAL A 111 -0.10 -31.23 -34.14
CA VAL A 111 -1.19 -30.62 -33.36
C VAL A 111 -2.13 -29.89 -34.30
N GLU A 112 -3.38 -30.32 -34.29
CA GLU A 112 -4.50 -29.63 -34.93
C GLU A 112 -5.24 -28.80 -33.88
N LEU A 113 -5.53 -27.54 -34.20
CA LEU A 113 -6.25 -26.61 -33.33
C LEU A 113 -7.66 -26.43 -33.89
N ILE A 114 -8.67 -26.74 -33.09
CA ILE A 114 -10.09 -26.58 -33.39
C ILE A 114 -10.66 -25.57 -32.41
N GLU A 115 -11.16 -24.45 -32.91
CA GLU A 115 -11.81 -23.43 -32.08
C GLU A 115 -13.19 -23.93 -31.61
N ILE A 116 -13.50 -23.71 -30.33
CA ILE A 116 -14.80 -24.04 -29.72
C ILE A 116 -15.39 -22.78 -29.05
N PRO A 117 -16.71 -22.71 -28.79
CA PRO A 117 -17.38 -21.45 -28.41
C PRO A 117 -16.78 -20.69 -27.21
N ARG A 118 -16.07 -21.38 -26.31
CA ARG A 118 -15.39 -20.78 -25.14
C ARG A 118 -13.96 -21.28 -24.96
N GLY A 119 -13.27 -21.61 -26.04
CA GLY A 119 -11.89 -22.08 -25.92
C GLY A 119 -11.33 -22.75 -27.16
N ALA A 120 -10.49 -23.75 -26.92
CA ALA A 120 -9.81 -24.49 -27.99
C ALA A 120 -9.72 -25.99 -27.66
N ARG A 121 -9.89 -26.82 -28.68
CA ARG A 121 -9.58 -28.26 -28.66
C ARG A 121 -8.33 -28.51 -29.50
N TYR A 122 -7.37 -29.20 -28.91
CA TYR A 122 -6.13 -29.62 -29.55
C TYR A 122 -6.18 -31.12 -29.79
N ARG A 123 -6.20 -31.54 -31.04
CA ARG A 123 -5.99 -32.95 -31.40
C ARG A 123 -4.51 -33.16 -31.65
N ILE A 124 -3.88 -33.96 -30.81
CA ILE A 124 -2.42 -34.13 -30.77
C ILE A 124 -2.09 -35.57 -31.14
N LEU A 125 -1.39 -35.74 -32.27
CA LEU A 125 -0.76 -37.00 -32.63
C LEU A 125 0.66 -37.03 -32.04
N VAL A 126 0.82 -37.83 -31.00
CA VAL A 126 2.07 -38.00 -30.25
C VAL A 126 2.89 -39.11 -30.91
N PRO A 127 4.11 -38.81 -31.41
CA PRO A 127 4.93 -39.82 -32.04
C PRO A 127 5.36 -40.87 -31.02
N GLN A 128 5.09 -42.14 -31.34
CA GLN A 128 5.55 -43.24 -30.50
C GLN A 128 7.06 -43.44 -30.69
N GLY A 129 7.87 -43.00 -29.72
CA GLY A 129 9.29 -43.34 -29.68
C GLY A 129 9.49 -44.85 -29.61
N GLY A 130 10.56 -45.37 -30.22
CA GLY A 130 10.85 -46.81 -30.30
C GLY A 130 10.66 -47.54 -28.95
N ALA A 131 9.78 -48.55 -28.94
CA ALA A 131 9.36 -49.26 -27.71
C ALA A 131 10.52 -49.94 -26.96
N ALA A 132 11.61 -50.29 -27.66
CA ALA A 132 12.78 -50.94 -27.08
C ALA A 132 13.57 -50.03 -26.12
N LEU A 133 13.81 -48.77 -26.50
CA LEU A 133 14.54 -47.82 -25.64
C LEU A 133 13.75 -47.47 -24.36
N ARG A 134 12.42 -47.47 -24.42
CA ARG A 134 11.55 -47.13 -23.28
C ARG A 134 11.67 -48.13 -22.12
N ARG A 135 11.76 -49.44 -22.42
CA ARG A 135 11.87 -50.48 -21.37
C ARG A 135 13.22 -50.46 -20.68
N LEU A 136 14.30 -50.34 -21.45
CA LEU A 136 15.66 -50.29 -20.90
C LEU A 136 15.85 -49.05 -20.01
N ARG A 137 15.34 -47.91 -20.45
CA ARG A 137 15.44 -46.63 -19.75
C ARG A 137 14.71 -46.60 -18.40
N ARG A 138 13.50 -47.19 -18.30
CA ARG A 138 12.77 -47.27 -17.02
C ARG A 138 13.52 -48.10 -15.97
N LEU A 139 14.24 -49.14 -16.39
CA LEU A 139 15.05 -49.96 -15.48
C LEU A 139 16.25 -49.20 -14.91
N PHE A 140 16.94 -48.40 -15.73
CA PHE A 140 18.11 -47.63 -15.29
C PHE A 140 17.78 -46.33 -14.54
N ALA A 141 16.62 -45.72 -14.80
CA ALA A 141 16.24 -44.45 -14.17
C ALA A 141 15.67 -44.61 -12.75
N TRP A 142 15.13 -45.77 -12.39
CA TRP A 142 14.48 -46.02 -11.10
C TRP A 142 15.33 -45.68 -9.86
N PRO A 143 16.62 -46.07 -9.74
CA PRO A 143 17.44 -45.73 -8.57
C PRO A 143 17.80 -44.24 -8.47
N PHE A 144 17.81 -43.51 -9.58
CA PHE A 144 18.14 -42.08 -9.61
C PHE A 144 16.90 -41.18 -9.45
N ALA A 145 15.77 -41.58 -10.04
CA ALA A 145 14.50 -40.87 -9.93
C ALA A 145 14.01 -40.77 -8.47
N LEU A 146 14.18 -41.85 -7.68
CA LEU A 146 13.78 -41.85 -6.27
C LEU A 146 14.65 -40.91 -5.42
N ARG A 147 15.95 -40.81 -5.72
CA ARG A 147 16.91 -40.00 -4.96
C ARG A 147 16.87 -38.52 -5.34
N ALA A 148 16.78 -38.21 -6.63
CA ALA A 148 16.73 -36.83 -7.12
C ALA A 148 15.39 -36.16 -6.81
N ALA A 149 14.26 -36.87 -6.99
CA ALA A 149 12.94 -36.32 -6.67
C ALA A 149 12.74 -36.10 -5.16
N ALA A 150 13.38 -36.89 -4.30
CA ALA A 150 13.30 -36.68 -2.85
C ALA A 150 14.21 -35.54 -2.37
N GLY A 151 15.40 -35.38 -2.98
CA GLY A 151 16.33 -34.29 -2.64
C GLY A 151 15.83 -32.93 -3.10
N GLU A 152 15.50 -32.79 -4.40
CA GLU A 152 15.08 -31.51 -4.96
C GLU A 152 13.69 -31.07 -4.48
N LEU A 153 12.76 -32.00 -4.25
CA LEU A 153 11.45 -31.64 -3.73
C LEU A 153 11.54 -31.18 -2.27
N LYS A 154 12.43 -31.79 -1.48
CA LYS A 154 12.67 -31.36 -0.10
C LYS A 154 13.36 -29.99 -0.07
N GLU A 155 14.40 -29.79 -0.87
CA GLU A 155 15.12 -28.52 -0.95
C GLU A 155 14.26 -27.37 -1.50
N ALA A 156 13.43 -27.64 -2.52
CA ALA A 156 12.48 -26.66 -3.05
C ALA A 156 11.35 -26.36 -2.05
N HIS A 157 10.90 -27.36 -1.27
CA HIS A 157 9.90 -27.15 -0.23
C HIS A 157 10.47 -26.35 0.95
N GLU A 158 11.68 -26.68 1.39
CA GLU A 158 12.41 -25.93 2.43
C GLU A 158 12.64 -24.48 2.00
N THR A 159 13.10 -24.26 0.77
CA THR A 159 13.27 -22.90 0.21
C THR A 159 11.96 -22.13 0.14
N LEU A 160 10.86 -22.78 -0.28
CA LEU A 160 9.55 -22.12 -0.33
C LEU A 160 9.02 -21.81 1.07
N GLN A 161 9.24 -22.69 2.04
CA GLN A 161 8.82 -22.48 3.42
C GLN A 161 9.59 -21.33 4.06
N GLU A 162 10.92 -21.27 3.89
CA GLU A 162 11.74 -20.13 4.32
C GLU A 162 11.27 -18.82 3.69
N ARG A 163 10.91 -18.83 2.39
CA ARG A 163 10.36 -17.65 1.72
C ARG A 163 9.00 -17.23 2.27
N TYR A 164 8.14 -18.19 2.60
CA TYR A 164 6.86 -17.92 3.24
C TYR A 164 7.05 -17.29 4.61
N GLU A 165 7.94 -17.83 5.43
CA GLU A 165 8.26 -17.30 6.77
C GLU A 165 8.84 -15.87 6.68
N GLN A 166 9.76 -15.63 5.74
CA GLN A 166 10.31 -14.29 5.48
C GLN A 166 9.22 -13.30 5.03
N LEU A 167 8.30 -13.73 4.15
CA LEU A 167 7.19 -12.91 3.69
C LEU A 167 6.21 -12.59 4.81
N GLU A 168 5.93 -13.56 5.67
CA GLU A 168 5.04 -13.39 6.81
C GLU A 168 5.64 -12.42 7.84
N GLU A 169 6.93 -12.55 8.15
CA GLU A 169 7.64 -11.60 9.02
C GLU A 169 7.66 -10.18 8.43
N ALA A 170 7.93 -10.04 7.13
CA ALA A 170 7.91 -8.76 6.45
C ALA A 170 6.50 -8.13 6.44
N ARG A 171 5.47 -8.95 6.24
CA ARG A 171 4.07 -8.51 6.28
C ARG A 171 3.67 -8.04 7.69
N LEU A 172 4.05 -8.78 8.73
CA LEU A 172 3.80 -8.38 10.12
C LEU A 172 4.48 -7.05 10.47
N LYS A 173 5.71 -6.81 9.99
CA LYS A 173 6.40 -5.51 10.16
C LYS A 173 5.67 -4.38 9.42
N LEU A 174 5.26 -4.61 8.18
CA LEU A 174 4.52 -3.62 7.39
C LEU A 174 3.16 -3.28 7.99
N ASP A 175 2.42 -4.26 8.48
CA ASP A 175 1.12 -4.03 9.11
C ASP A 175 1.25 -3.20 10.40
N ARG A 176 2.31 -3.42 11.19
CA ARG A 176 2.62 -2.58 12.36
C ARG A 176 2.92 -1.13 11.95
N GLN A 177 3.80 -0.94 10.96
CA GLN A 177 4.14 0.41 10.45
C GLN A 177 2.93 1.12 9.84
N ALA A 178 2.10 0.42 9.07
CA ALA A 178 0.89 0.96 8.47
C ALA A 178 -0.15 1.35 9.53
N THR A 179 -0.20 0.64 10.66
CA THR A 179 -1.07 0.97 11.79
C THR A 179 -0.56 2.22 12.50
N GLN A 180 0.73 2.28 12.82
CA GLN A 180 1.36 3.47 13.43
C GLN A 180 1.17 4.73 12.57
N LEU A 181 1.39 4.63 11.26
CA LEU A 181 1.18 5.76 10.33
C LEU A 181 -0.28 6.21 10.28
N ARG A 182 -1.24 5.27 10.28
CA ARG A 182 -2.67 5.60 10.30
C ARG A 182 -3.06 6.30 11.60
N THR A 183 -2.62 5.79 12.75
CA THR A 183 -2.86 6.41 14.06
C THR A 183 -2.27 7.81 14.09
N ALA A 184 -1.02 7.97 13.69
CA ALA A 184 -0.37 9.27 13.65
C ALA A 184 -1.08 10.26 12.71
N HIS A 185 -1.45 9.82 11.50
CA HIS A 185 -2.17 10.66 10.54
C HIS A 185 -3.53 11.11 11.07
N THR A 186 -4.28 10.19 11.70
CA THR A 186 -5.60 10.48 12.29
C THR A 186 -5.47 11.50 13.42
N VAL A 187 -4.49 11.31 14.31
CA VAL A 187 -4.18 12.27 15.38
C VAL A 187 -3.81 13.64 14.79
N SER A 188 -2.92 13.68 13.79
CA SER A 188 -2.53 14.92 13.12
C SER A 188 -3.73 15.65 12.49
N GLN A 189 -4.66 14.93 11.85
CA GLN A 189 -5.85 15.55 11.24
C GLN A 189 -6.80 16.14 12.29
N LEU A 190 -7.04 15.43 13.39
CA LEU A 190 -7.91 15.91 14.47
C LEU A 190 -7.36 17.18 15.14
N ILE A 191 -6.04 17.33 15.17
CA ILE A 191 -5.37 18.47 15.80
C ILE A 191 -5.41 19.74 14.94
N HIS A 192 -5.44 19.62 13.60
CA HIS A 192 -5.39 20.79 12.70
C HIS A 192 -6.75 21.49 12.48
N GLY A 193 -7.84 20.98 13.06
CA GLY A 193 -9.18 21.48 12.79
C GLY A 193 -9.55 22.75 13.57
N ASP A 194 -8.88 23.05 14.68
CA ASP A 194 -9.26 24.11 15.60
C ASP A 194 -8.24 25.26 15.60
N VAL A 195 -8.77 26.49 15.63
CA VAL A 195 -7.98 27.74 15.68
C VAL A 195 -7.86 28.26 17.13
N ASP A 196 -8.81 27.86 17.98
CA ASP A 196 -8.89 28.21 19.39
C ASP A 196 -7.96 27.33 20.23
N LEU A 197 -7.17 27.95 21.12
CA LEU A 197 -6.15 27.25 21.89
C LEU A 197 -6.75 26.19 22.84
N ASP A 198 -7.84 26.52 23.54
CA ASP A 198 -8.46 25.60 24.49
C ASP A 198 -9.05 24.38 23.78
N ARG A 199 -9.75 24.60 22.66
CA ARG A 199 -10.25 23.50 21.81
C ARG A 199 -9.14 22.65 21.24
N THR A 200 -8.04 23.27 20.82
CA THR A 200 -6.87 22.56 20.29
C THR A 200 -6.26 21.66 21.36
N LEU A 201 -6.10 22.16 22.59
CA LEU A 201 -5.59 21.38 23.73
C LEU A 201 -6.49 20.19 24.09
N GLU A 202 -7.80 20.40 24.09
CA GLU A 202 -8.78 19.32 24.28
C GLU A 202 -8.73 18.29 23.15
N ALA A 203 -8.63 18.74 21.89
CA ALA A 203 -8.53 17.87 20.73
C ALA A 203 -7.26 17.00 20.77
N ILE A 204 -6.11 17.58 21.16
CA ILE A 204 -4.84 16.86 21.33
C ILE A 204 -4.98 15.78 22.42
N THR A 205 -5.44 16.15 23.62
CA THR A 205 -5.55 15.20 24.74
C THR A 205 -6.58 14.09 24.45
N ARG A 206 -7.68 14.43 23.76
CA ARG A 206 -8.65 13.46 23.24
C ARG A 206 -8.03 12.50 22.24
N ALA A 207 -7.36 13.01 21.21
CA ALA A 207 -6.77 12.17 20.17
C ALA A 207 -5.70 11.21 20.74
N LEU A 208 -4.91 11.67 21.72
CA LEU A 208 -3.93 10.81 22.38
C LEU A 208 -4.58 9.68 23.18
N VAL A 209 -5.64 9.96 23.93
CA VAL A 209 -6.31 8.92 24.75
C VAL A 209 -7.16 7.99 23.88
N ASP A 210 -8.03 8.56 23.04
CA ASP A 210 -9.05 7.81 22.32
C ASP A 210 -8.48 7.07 21.08
N GLU A 211 -7.55 7.69 20.34
CA GLU A 211 -7.04 7.14 19.07
C GLU A 211 -5.63 6.53 19.20
N ALA A 212 -4.72 7.19 19.94
CA ALA A 212 -3.37 6.67 20.13
C ALA A 212 -3.26 5.61 21.25
N GLY A 213 -4.33 5.40 22.02
CA GLY A 213 -4.42 4.30 22.99
C GLY A 213 -3.66 4.55 24.30
N PHE A 214 -3.33 5.80 24.62
CA PHE A 214 -2.84 6.19 25.94
C PHE A 214 -3.96 6.09 26.99
N VAL A 215 -3.65 5.75 28.24
CA VAL A 215 -4.66 5.77 29.33
C VAL A 215 -4.85 7.15 29.93
N GLY A 216 -3.92 8.07 29.68
CA GLY A 216 -4.00 9.47 30.10
C GLY A 216 -3.09 10.37 29.28
N ALA A 217 -3.48 11.63 29.13
CA ALA A 217 -2.71 12.67 28.47
C ALA A 217 -2.97 14.02 29.14
N ARG A 218 -1.92 14.82 29.28
CA ARG A 218 -1.95 16.19 29.78
C ARG A 218 -1.05 17.07 28.93
N VAL A 219 -1.58 18.19 28.47
CA VAL A 219 -0.82 19.20 27.75
C VAL A 219 -0.87 20.48 28.56
N GLU A 220 0.30 21.06 28.81
CA GLU A 220 0.46 22.34 29.47
C GLU A 220 1.17 23.29 28.50
N VAL A 221 0.62 24.47 28.31
CA VAL A 221 1.19 25.56 27.54
C VAL A 221 1.46 26.69 28.51
N ALA A 222 2.71 27.13 28.58
CA ALA A 222 3.16 28.22 29.43
C ALA A 222 4.22 29.00 28.65
N THR A 223 3.80 30.07 27.99
CA THR A 223 4.66 30.82 27.07
C THR A 223 4.26 32.29 26.98
N GLU A 224 5.16 33.14 26.52
CA GLU A 224 4.88 34.56 26.32
C GLU A 224 4.82 34.87 24.81
N VAL A 225 3.74 35.47 24.34
CA VAL A 225 3.58 35.89 22.94
C VAL A 225 3.35 37.39 22.93
N GLU A 226 4.23 38.14 22.26
CA GLU A 226 4.12 39.60 22.11
C GLU A 226 3.91 40.37 23.44
N GLY A 227 4.55 39.93 24.53
CA GLY A 227 4.44 40.58 25.84
C GLY A 227 3.26 40.09 26.70
N THR A 228 2.43 39.18 26.17
CA THR A 228 1.31 38.58 26.92
C THR A 228 1.68 37.17 27.37
N ALA A 229 1.62 36.93 28.68
CA ALA A 229 1.80 35.60 29.24
C ALA A 229 0.54 34.76 29.00
N ILE A 230 0.69 33.62 28.32
CA ILE A 230 -0.37 32.66 28.05
C ILE A 230 -0.07 31.39 28.82
N GLU A 231 -0.97 31.04 29.73
CA GLU A 231 -0.94 29.80 30.51
C GLU A 231 -2.26 29.07 30.34
N ARG A 232 -2.21 27.85 29.76
CA ARG A 232 -3.35 26.97 29.52
C ARG A 232 -2.96 25.52 29.73
N SER A 233 -3.91 24.70 30.13
CA SER A 233 -3.70 23.26 30.21
C SER A 233 -4.96 22.47 29.95
N ALA A 234 -4.81 21.29 29.38
CA ALA A 234 -5.88 20.30 29.25
C ALA A 234 -5.38 18.95 29.76
N THR A 235 -6.27 18.18 30.39
CA THR A 235 -5.98 16.85 30.90
C THR A 235 -7.12 15.91 30.57
N ARG A 236 -6.80 14.67 30.20
CA ARG A 236 -7.77 13.61 29.94
C ARG A 236 -7.23 12.26 30.39
N GLY A 237 -8.10 11.40 30.91
CA GLY A 237 -7.77 10.04 31.32
C GLY A 237 -7.19 9.95 32.74
N ARG A 238 -6.41 8.89 33.02
CA ARG A 238 -5.87 8.59 34.35
C ARG A 238 -4.43 9.09 34.50
N GLU A 239 -4.10 9.55 35.69
CA GLU A 239 -2.73 9.82 36.09
C GLU A 239 -1.96 8.52 36.37
N GLY A 240 -0.64 8.55 36.22
CA GLY A 240 0.21 7.39 36.40
C GLY A 240 1.66 7.68 36.02
N ASP A 241 2.43 6.61 35.78
CA ASP A 241 3.81 6.74 35.31
C ASP A 241 3.82 7.29 33.87
N ALA A 242 4.14 8.57 33.75
CA ALA A 242 3.98 9.33 32.53
C ALA A 242 5.30 9.47 31.77
N MET A 243 5.20 9.43 30.45
CA MET A 243 6.25 9.86 29.53
C MET A 243 6.07 11.35 29.27
N THR A 244 7.15 12.11 29.47
CA THR A 244 7.15 13.57 29.31
C THR A 244 7.89 13.99 28.04
N ARG A 245 7.36 15.00 27.34
CA ARG A 245 7.96 15.65 26.18
C ARG A 245 7.87 17.15 26.31
N ILE A 246 9.00 17.82 26.10
CA ILE A 246 9.04 19.28 26.04
C ILE A 246 8.54 19.70 24.66
N LEU A 247 7.56 20.60 24.62
CA LEU A 247 7.05 21.17 23.38
C LEU A 247 7.87 22.43 23.06
N GLN A 248 8.65 22.35 21.98
CA GLN A 248 9.52 23.44 21.51
C GLN A 248 9.04 23.92 20.15
N GLY A 249 8.73 25.21 20.06
CA GLY A 249 8.35 25.87 18.82
C GLY A 249 9.51 26.12 17.87
N ARG A 250 9.19 26.77 16.75
CA ARG A 250 10.11 27.39 15.81
C ARG A 250 11.09 28.29 16.57
N ALA A 251 12.36 28.22 16.17
CA ALA A 251 13.49 28.84 16.87
C ALA A 251 13.84 28.26 18.26
N GLY A 252 13.29 27.10 18.64
CA GLY A 252 13.66 26.39 19.87
C GLY A 252 13.05 26.96 21.15
N ARG A 253 12.06 27.87 21.02
CA ARG A 253 11.36 28.44 22.17
C ARG A 253 10.51 27.37 22.85
N ARG A 254 10.61 27.24 24.18
CA ARG A 254 9.70 26.36 24.94
C ARG A 254 8.28 26.94 24.92
N ILE A 255 7.34 26.15 24.41
CA ILE A 255 5.90 26.45 24.40
C ILE A 255 5.24 25.83 25.63
N GLY A 256 5.67 24.63 26.01
CA GLY A 256 4.96 23.86 27.00
C GLY A 256 5.53 22.47 27.24
N GLU A 257 4.68 21.59 27.76
CA GLU A 257 4.99 20.22 28.13
C GLU A 257 3.81 19.30 27.82
N LEU A 258 4.10 18.15 27.22
CA LEU A 258 3.17 17.06 26.98
C LEU A 258 3.54 15.89 27.90
N ARG A 259 2.57 15.41 28.69
CA ARG A 259 2.68 14.20 29.50
C ARG A 259 1.66 13.18 29.02
N VAL A 260 2.09 11.95 28.80
CA VAL A 260 1.20 10.85 28.39
C VAL A 260 1.46 9.61 29.23
N VAL A 261 0.41 8.87 29.58
CA VAL A 261 0.48 7.66 30.39
C VAL A 261 0.19 6.47 29.49
N PRO A 262 1.18 5.58 29.21
CA PRO A 262 0.97 4.39 28.41
C PRO A 262 0.17 3.33 29.19
N ARG A 263 -0.42 2.37 28.49
CA ARG A 263 -1.08 1.22 29.12
C ARG A 263 -0.04 0.33 29.84
N VAL A 264 -0.48 -0.43 30.84
CA VAL A 264 0.43 -1.30 31.64
C VAL A 264 1.16 -2.34 30.79
N ASP A 265 0.49 -2.90 29.78
CA ASP A 265 1.04 -3.94 28.90
C ASP A 265 1.68 -3.39 27.62
N ALA A 266 1.86 -2.06 27.53
CA ALA A 266 2.38 -1.42 26.35
C ALA A 266 3.91 -1.47 26.26
N ASN A 267 4.43 -1.66 25.04
CA ASN A 267 5.84 -1.47 24.75
C ASN A 267 6.17 0.03 24.75
N ARG A 268 6.90 0.50 25.77
CA ARG A 268 7.29 1.92 25.88
C ARG A 268 8.06 2.44 24.67
N ALA A 269 8.88 1.61 24.03
CA ALA A 269 9.67 2.02 22.87
C ALA A 269 8.77 2.40 21.68
N GLU A 270 7.70 1.65 21.43
CA GLU A 270 6.75 1.96 20.34
C GLU A 270 5.98 3.26 20.59
N PHE A 271 5.63 3.54 21.85
CA PHE A 271 5.02 4.82 22.21
C PHE A 271 6.02 5.97 22.13
N ASP A 272 7.30 5.73 22.42
CA ASP A 272 8.37 6.70 22.25
C ASP A 272 8.50 7.13 20.77
N ASP A 273 8.54 6.16 19.86
CA ASP A 273 8.59 6.37 18.41
C ASP A 273 7.35 7.12 17.90
N LEU A 274 6.16 6.73 18.38
CA LEU A 274 4.91 7.41 18.02
C LEU A 274 4.92 8.87 18.50
N LEU A 275 5.37 9.14 19.72
CA LEU A 275 5.49 10.51 20.24
C LEU A 275 6.52 11.31 19.44
N ALA A 276 7.67 10.73 19.09
CA ALA A 276 8.67 11.39 18.26
C ALA A 276 8.09 11.84 16.92
N PHE A 277 7.14 11.09 16.37
CA PHE A 277 6.45 11.42 15.13
C PHE A 277 5.33 12.47 15.30
N ILE A 278 4.52 12.37 16.37
CA ILE A 278 3.34 13.24 16.55
C ILE A 278 3.69 14.60 17.20
N VAL A 279 4.69 14.65 18.08
CA VAL A 279 5.07 15.88 18.83
C VAL A 279 5.31 17.09 17.91
N PRO A 280 6.05 16.98 16.77
CA PRO A 280 6.21 18.11 15.86
C PRO A 280 4.89 18.67 15.33
N THR A 281 3.91 17.79 15.06
CA THR A 281 2.57 18.20 14.60
C THR A 281 1.80 18.91 15.72
N ILE A 282 1.83 18.36 16.94
CA ILE A 282 1.22 18.98 18.13
C ILE A 282 1.79 20.38 18.34
N THR A 283 3.12 20.51 18.35
CA THR A 283 3.81 21.78 18.50
C THR A 283 3.33 22.78 17.44
N MET A 284 3.32 22.40 16.17
CA MET A 284 2.92 23.30 15.08
C MET A 284 1.46 23.78 15.22
N ALA A 285 0.55 22.91 15.62
CA ALA A 285 -0.83 23.29 15.84
C ALA A 285 -0.99 24.25 17.02
N LEU A 286 -0.27 24.01 18.12
CA LEU A 286 -0.25 24.93 19.26
C LEU A 286 0.35 26.29 18.89
N GLU A 287 1.40 26.33 18.07
CA GLU A 287 1.95 27.59 17.55
C GLU A 287 0.94 28.38 16.72
N ASN A 288 0.21 27.68 15.85
CA ASN A 288 -0.83 28.32 15.05
C ASN A 288 -1.90 28.92 15.98
N ALA A 289 -2.44 28.12 16.90
CA ALA A 289 -3.46 28.58 17.86
C ALA A 289 -2.98 29.76 18.71
N LEU A 290 -1.75 29.71 19.23
CA LEU A 290 -1.13 30.80 19.99
C LEU A 290 -0.96 32.08 19.14
N SER A 291 -0.61 31.94 17.87
CA SER A 291 -0.47 33.08 16.95
C SER A 291 -1.83 33.75 16.68
N TYR A 292 -2.89 32.95 16.55
CA TYR A 292 -4.25 33.47 16.39
C TYR A 292 -4.76 34.17 17.65
N GLU A 293 -4.52 33.60 18.84
CA GLU A 293 -4.91 34.21 20.11
C GLU A 293 -4.20 35.55 20.34
N ALA A 294 -2.91 35.64 20.02
CA ALA A 294 -2.16 36.89 20.07
C ALA A 294 -2.72 37.94 19.09
N LEU A 295 -3.04 37.53 17.85
CA LEU A 295 -3.62 38.42 16.85
C LEU A 295 -4.99 38.96 17.28
N GLU A 296 -5.84 38.11 17.86
CA GLU A 296 -7.15 38.52 18.35
C GLU A 296 -7.03 39.49 19.54
N GLY A 297 -6.08 39.23 20.45
CA GLY A 297 -5.74 40.14 21.55
C GLY A 297 -5.25 41.49 21.03
N TYR A 298 -4.38 41.49 20.02
CA TYR A 298 -3.89 42.71 19.38
C TYR A 298 -5.02 43.50 18.70
N GLN A 299 -5.91 42.82 17.97
CA GLN A 299 -7.06 43.45 17.30
C GLN A 299 -7.98 44.13 18.33
N LYS A 300 -8.36 43.43 19.40
CA LYS A 300 -9.18 43.99 20.48
C LYS A 300 -8.52 45.20 21.13
N GLY A 301 -7.21 45.14 21.38
CA GLY A 301 -6.45 46.28 21.90
C GLY A 301 -6.41 47.47 20.95
N LEU A 302 -6.32 47.23 19.64
CA LEU A 302 -6.36 48.28 18.62
C LEU A 302 -7.74 48.93 18.53
N GLU A 303 -8.80 48.11 18.53
CA GLU A 303 -10.20 48.58 18.51
C GLU A 303 -10.49 49.47 19.73
N GLN A 304 -10.02 49.08 20.92
CA GLN A 304 -10.15 49.90 22.12
C GLN A 304 -9.42 51.25 21.97
N ARG A 305 -8.16 51.25 21.50
CA ARG A 305 -7.41 52.50 21.29
C ARG A 305 -8.04 53.40 20.24
N VAL A 306 -8.61 52.83 19.18
CA VAL A 306 -9.33 53.59 18.15
C VAL A 306 -10.59 54.22 18.76
N ALA A 307 -11.34 53.48 19.58
CA ALA A 307 -12.51 54.02 20.27
C ALA A 307 -12.13 55.17 21.22
N GLU A 308 -11.07 55.00 22.03
CA GLU A 308 -10.54 56.03 22.92
C GLU A 308 -10.10 57.28 22.14
N ARG A 309 -9.30 57.13 21.08
CA ARG A 309 -8.85 58.25 20.24
C ARG A 309 -9.98 58.95 19.51
N THR A 310 -11.01 58.22 19.09
CA THR A 310 -12.18 58.81 18.43
C THR A 310 -12.98 59.63 19.41
N ALA A 311 -13.12 59.18 20.66
CA ALA A 311 -13.77 59.95 21.72
C ALA A 311 -12.98 61.23 22.05
N GLU A 312 -11.65 61.13 22.20
CA GLU A 312 -10.78 62.30 22.41
C GLU A 312 -10.88 63.32 21.27
N LEU A 313 -10.84 62.86 20.02
CA LEU A 313 -10.92 63.74 18.85
C LEU A 313 -12.30 64.40 18.71
N SER A 314 -13.37 63.66 19.00
CA SER A 314 -14.73 64.23 19.01
C SER A 314 -14.84 65.32 20.06
N GLN A 315 -14.32 65.08 21.28
CA GLN A 315 -14.32 66.09 22.33
C GLN A 315 -13.51 67.33 21.93
N ALA A 316 -12.29 67.16 21.41
CA ALA A 316 -11.46 68.27 20.96
C ALA A 316 -12.11 69.06 19.80
N HIS A 317 -12.80 68.36 18.91
CA HIS A 317 -13.56 68.99 17.83
C HIS A 317 -14.72 69.84 18.38
N ASP A 318 -15.48 69.32 19.34
CA ASP A 318 -16.60 70.02 19.96
C ASP A 318 -16.13 71.26 20.75
N GLU A 319 -15.04 71.15 21.51
CA GLU A 319 -14.39 72.29 22.20
C GLU A 319 -13.92 73.37 21.22
N LEU A 320 -13.35 72.97 20.07
CA LEU A 320 -12.92 73.91 19.04
C LEU A 320 -14.10 74.61 18.36
N ALA A 321 -15.17 73.87 18.07
CA ALA A 321 -16.41 74.42 17.50
C ALA A 321 -17.05 75.45 18.44
N GLU A 322 -17.09 75.15 19.74
CA GLU A 322 -17.55 76.08 20.77
C GLU A 322 -16.68 77.35 20.83
N THR A 323 -15.35 77.20 20.79
CA THR A 323 -14.43 78.34 20.77
C THR A 323 -14.59 79.22 19.53
N VAL A 324 -14.80 78.62 18.36
CA VAL A 324 -15.05 79.34 17.10
C VAL A 324 -16.38 80.10 17.18
N ASN A 325 -17.44 79.47 17.68
CA ASN A 325 -18.73 80.14 17.87
C ASN A 325 -18.61 81.35 18.80
N HIS A 326 -17.90 81.22 19.92
CA HIS A 326 -17.64 82.35 20.82
C HIS A 326 -16.85 83.48 20.16
N LEU A 327 -15.85 83.17 19.32
CA LEU A 327 -15.09 84.18 18.59
C LEU A 327 -15.94 84.89 17.53
N GLU A 328 -16.82 84.17 16.84
CA GLU A 328 -17.77 84.77 15.88
C GLU A 328 -18.76 85.69 16.58
N GLU A 329 -19.33 85.27 17.72
CA GLU A 329 -20.20 86.10 18.55
C GLU A 329 -19.49 87.38 19.02
N ALA A 330 -18.26 87.25 19.54
CA ALA A 330 -17.45 88.39 19.97
C ALA A 330 -17.13 89.35 18.81
N LYS A 331 -16.86 88.83 17.62
CA LYS A 331 -16.62 89.63 16.41
C LYS A 331 -17.89 90.37 15.97
N GLN A 332 -19.04 89.69 15.94
CA GLN A 332 -20.32 90.33 15.61
C GLN A 332 -20.71 91.41 16.61
N ALA A 333 -20.42 91.23 17.90
CA ALA A 333 -20.63 92.24 18.92
C ALA A 333 -19.74 93.47 18.69
N ARG A 334 -18.48 93.26 18.30
CA ARG A 334 -17.54 94.35 17.97
C ARG A 334 -17.96 95.12 16.72
N ASP A 335 -18.42 94.44 15.68
CA ASP A 335 -18.80 95.08 14.40
C ASP A 335 -20.14 95.85 14.49
N ARG A 336 -20.85 95.79 15.62
CA ARG A 336 -22.09 96.55 15.91
C ARG A 336 -21.89 97.85 16.71
N ILE A 337 -20.67 98.14 17.17
CA ILE A 337 -20.29 99.35 17.92
C ILE A 337 -19.66 100.38 16.96
#